data_AF-A0A2N6CSJ1-F1
#
_entry.id   AF-A0A2N6CSJ1-F1
#
_cell.length_a   1.000
_cell.length_b   1.000
_cell.length_c   1.000
_cell.angle_alpha   90.00
_cell.angle_beta   90.00
_cell.angle_gamma   90.00
#
_symmetry.space_group_name_H-M   'P 1'
#
loop_
_entity.id
_entity.type
_entity.pdbx_description
1 polymer ?
#
loop_
_entity_poly.entity_id
_entity_poly.type
_entity_poly.pdbx_seq_one_letter_code
_entity_poly.pdbx_strand_id
1 'polypeptide(L)' 'MKTRTLLADLPDTGREEQMEMLAGNRHARLLRIISPPRFNSRPFLQQEDEWVMVLQGEGTLEVE' A
#
# COMPACT_ATOMS: atom_id res chain seq x y z
N MET A 1 -7.87 17.22 13.97
CA MET A 1 -7.83 16.22 12.89
C MET A 1 -8.70 15.05 13.30
N LYS A 2 -9.51 14.48 12.39
CA LYS A 2 -10.25 13.26 12.70
C LYS A 2 -9.25 12.08 12.68
N THR A 3 -9.17 11.33 13.77
CA THR A 3 -8.38 10.10 13.83
C THR A 3 -9.09 9.04 12.98
N ARG A 4 -8.35 8.39 12.07
CA ARG A 4 -8.86 7.31 11.22
C ARG A 4 -8.00 6.07 11.42
N THR A 5 -8.65 4.91 11.58
CA THR A 5 -7.98 3.62 11.70
C THR A 5 -7.65 3.06 10.32
N LEU A 6 -6.41 2.67 10.08
CA LEU A 6 -5.95 2.15 8.77
C LEU A 6 -6.53 0.78 8.41
N LEU A 7 -7.09 0.07 9.39
CA LEU A 7 -7.73 -1.24 9.22
C LEU A 7 -9.27 -1.17 9.22
N ALA A 8 -9.84 0.03 9.27
CA ALA A 8 -11.29 0.22 9.12
C ALA A 8 -11.68 0.35 7.64
N ASP A 9 -12.94 0.09 7.32
CA ASP A 9 -13.52 0.27 5.98
C ASP A 9 -12.69 -0.42 4.88
N LEU A 10 -12.29 -1.68 5.14
CA LEU A 10 -11.55 -2.47 4.15
C LEU A 10 -12.48 -2.73 2.95
N PRO A 11 -12.10 -2.30 1.74
CA PRO A 11 -12.89 -2.48 0.55
C PRO A 11 -12.86 -3.95 0.10
N ASP A 12 -13.87 -4.37 -0.66
CA ASP A 12 -13.82 -5.64 -1.37
C ASP A 12 -12.81 -5.51 -2.52
N THR A 13 -11.57 -5.91 -2.26
CA THR A 13 -10.50 -5.90 -3.25
C THR A 13 -10.67 -7.15 -4.10
N GLY A 14 -11.30 -7.01 -5.28
CA GLY A 14 -11.54 -8.15 -6.17
C GLY A 14 -10.26 -8.90 -6.55
N ARG A 15 -9.55 -8.41 -7.58
CA ARG A 15 -8.25 -8.99 -8.00
C ARG A 15 -7.13 -7.95 -8.11
N GLU A 16 -7.43 -6.69 -7.82
CA GLU A 16 -6.51 -5.58 -7.96
C GLU A 16 -6.22 -4.95 -6.60
N GLU A 17 -5.02 -4.43 -6.45
CA GLU A 17 -4.66 -3.60 -5.31
C GLU A 17 -5.45 -2.30 -5.31
N GLN A 18 -5.83 -1.86 -4.11
CA GLN A 18 -6.37 -0.53 -3.92
C GLN A 18 -5.35 0.34 -3.19
N MET A 19 -5.07 1.50 -3.79
CA MET A 19 -4.13 2.48 -3.27
C MET A 19 -4.86 3.79 -2.96
N GLU A 20 -4.73 4.25 -1.73
CA GLU A 20 -5.32 5.50 -1.25
C GLU A 20 -4.21 6.45 -0.79
N MET A 21 -4.18 7.68 -1.30
CA MET A 21 -3.28 8.71 -0.80
C MET A 21 -3.85 9.31 0.49
N LEU A 22 -3.17 9.06 1.61
CA LEU A 22 -3.57 9.59 2.91
C LEU A 22 -3.06 11.01 3.14
N ALA A 23 -1.83 11.29 2.70
CA ALA A 23 -1.18 12.58 2.77
C ALA A 23 -0.10 12.68 1.70
N GLY A 24 0.22 13.89 1.27
CA GLY A 24 1.29 14.11 0.31
C GLY A 24 1.73 15.56 0.27
N ASN A 25 3.00 15.77 -0.09
CA ASN A 25 3.56 17.06 -0.45
C ASN A 25 4.65 16.86 -1.51
N ARG A 26 5.41 17.91 -1.84
CA ARG A 26 6.47 17.87 -2.86
C ARG A 26 7.69 16.98 -2.52
N HIS A 27 7.78 16.47 -1.29
CA HIS A 27 8.91 15.72 -0.79
C HIS A 27 8.57 14.25 -0.49
N ALA A 28 7.32 13.95 -0.15
CA ALA A 28 6.91 12.60 0.21
C ALA A 28 5.41 12.39 0.02
N ARG A 29 5.05 11.13 -0.19
CA ARG A 29 3.66 10.64 -0.21
C ARG A 29 3.49 9.53 0.83
N LEU A 30 2.34 9.54 1.50
CA LEU A 30 1.91 8.47 2.38
C LEU A 30 0.71 7.78 1.74
N LEU A 31 0.89 6.50 1.41
CA LEU A 31 -0.11 5.67 0.77
C LEU A 31 -0.61 4.60 1.75
N ARG A 32 -1.90 4.30 1.67
CA ARG A 32 -2.49 3.07 2.20
C ARG A 32 -2.73 2.13 1.04
N ILE A 33 -2.17 0.93 1.13
CA ILE A 33 -2.28 -0.10 0.10
C ILE A 33 -3.00 -1.29 0.69
N ILE A 34 -3.97 -1.84 -0.06
CA ILE A 34 -4.75 -3.02 0.31
C ILE A 34 -4.67 -4.01 -0.84
N SER A 35 -3.97 -5.11 -0.59
CA SER A 35 -3.76 -6.17 -1.58
C SER A 35 -4.76 -7.31 -1.37
N PRO A 36 -5.40 -7.84 -2.43
CA PRO A 36 -6.23 -9.03 -2.31
C PRO A 36 -5.39 -10.28 -2.03
N PRO A 37 -6.00 -11.37 -1.53
CA PRO A 37 -5.30 -12.62 -1.31
C PRO A 37 -4.60 -13.14 -2.57
N ARG A 38 -3.34 -13.55 -2.45
CA ARG A 38 -2.50 -14.09 -3.55
C ARG A 38 -2.23 -13.11 -4.68
N PHE A 39 -2.35 -11.81 -4.42
CA PHE A 39 -1.89 -10.78 -5.35
C PHE A 39 -0.40 -10.92 -5.61
N ASN A 40 0.00 -10.70 -6.86
CA ASN A 40 1.41 -10.59 -7.27
C ASN A 40 1.54 -9.38 -8.18
N SER A 41 2.35 -8.41 -7.77
CA SER A 41 2.71 -7.30 -8.63
C SER A 41 3.61 -7.77 -9.78
N ARG A 42 3.60 -7.03 -10.89
CA ARG A 42 4.67 -7.17 -11.88
C ARG A 42 5.93 -6.51 -11.33
N PRO A 43 7.14 -6.98 -11.66
CA PRO A 43 8.37 -6.26 -11.33
C PRO A 43 8.32 -4.83 -11.87
N PHE A 44 8.76 -3.87 -11.05
CA PHE A 44 8.83 -2.47 -11.42
C PHE A 44 10.07 -1.82 -10.82
N LEU A 45 10.60 -0.80 -11.49
CA LEU A 45 11.65 0.05 -10.94
C LEU A 45 11.00 1.18 -10.15
N GLN A 46 11.25 1.21 -8.85
CA GLN A 46 10.82 2.33 -8.01
C GLN A 46 11.74 3.54 -8.28
N GLN A 47 11.12 4.67 -8.61
CA GLN A 47 11.83 5.90 -9.03
C GLN A 47 12.20 6.83 -7.86
N GLU A 48 11.60 6.59 -6.68
CA GLU A 48 11.79 7.38 -5.46
C GLU A 48 12.19 6.43 -4.30
N ASP A 49 12.81 6.93 -3.25
CA ASP A 49 13.03 6.08 -2.08
C ASP A 49 11.69 5.66 -1.47
N GLU A 50 11.54 4.35 -1.22
CA GLU A 50 10.30 3.79 -0.71
C GLU A 50 10.53 3.09 0.63
N TRP A 51 9.64 3.38 1.57
CA TRP A 51 9.54 2.68 2.84
C TRP A 51 8.16 2.05 2.96
N VAL A 52 8.12 0.73 3.10
CA VAL A 52 6.88 -0.05 3.23
C VAL A 52 6.81 -0.69 4.60
N MET A 53 5.61 -0.75 5.16
CA MET A 53 5.32 -1.46 6.39
C MET A 53 4.01 -2.25 6.26
N VAL A 54 4.06 -3.54 6.58
CA VAL A 54 2.88 -4.40 6.63
C VAL A 54 2.19 -4.22 7.98
N LEU A 55 0.93 -3.79 7.96
CA LEU A 55 0.13 -3.59 9.17
C LEU A 55 -0.74 -4.81 9.52
N GLN A 56 -1.16 -5.57 8.52
CA GLN A 56 -1.99 -6.77 8.69
C GLN A 56 -1.71 -7.76 7.55
N GLY A 57 -1.66 -9.05 7.88
CA GLY A 57 -1.34 -10.11 6.94
C GLY A 57 0.17 -10.26 6.73
N GLU A 58 0.54 -10.75 5.56
CA GLU A 58 1.93 -11.03 5.20
C GLU A 58 2.11 -10.89 3.67
N GLY A 59 3.35 -10.67 3.26
CA GLY A 59 3.76 -10.60 1.87
C GLY A 59 5.27 -10.78 1.74
N THR A 60 5.70 -11.18 0.56
CA THR A 60 7.13 -11.31 0.22
C THR A 60 7.50 -10.15 -0.69
N LEU A 61 8.60 -9.47 -0.37
CA LEU A 61 9.20 -8.48 -1.26
C LEU A 61 10.46 -9.09 -1.87
N GLU A 62 10.49 -9.19 -3.19
CA GLU A 62 11.69 -9.54 -3.95
C GLU A 62 12.35 -8.23 -4.41
N VAL A 63 13.62 -8.05 -4.05
CA VAL A 63 14.42 -6.86 -4.39
C VAL A 63 15.65 -7.32 -5.14
N GLU A 64 15.86 -6.78 -6.33
CA GLU A 64 17.01 -7.04 -7.21
C GLU A 64 17.83 -5.77 -7.47
#